data_AF-A0A939KZG9-F1
#
_entry.id   AF-A0A939KZG9-F1
#
_cell.length_a   1.000
_cell.length_b   1.000
_cell.length_c   1.000
_cell.angle_alpha   90.00
_cell.angle_beta   90.00
_cell.angle_gamma   90.00
#
_symmetry.space_group_name_H-M   'P 1'
#
loop_
_entity.id
_entity.type
_entity.pdbx_description
1 polymer ?
#
loop_
_entity_poly.entity_id
_entity_poly.type
_entity_poly.pdbx_seq_one_letter_code
_entity_poly.pdbx_strand_id
1 'polypeptide(L)'
;MEQLSGAGGNWPVIDEIADANVVKQQDLVSCGIAGGEMLLKDREIYDVNQSLIATETGAPVSAEVLAAALNHFDSSGARVWLGGTLSIPGATESEIIVLTD
;
A
#
# COMPACT_ATOMS: atom_id res chain seq x y z
N MET A 1 -20.83 21.07 -8.34
CA MET A 1 -19.96 21.14 -7.14
C MET A 1 -18.90 20.08 -7.38
N GLU A 2 -17.64 20.47 -7.54
CA GLU A 2 -16.57 19.49 -7.78
C GLU A 2 -16.41 18.65 -6.50
N GLN A 3 -16.54 17.33 -6.64
CA GLN A 3 -16.31 16.41 -5.53
C GLN A 3 -14.80 16.35 -5.31
N LEU A 4 -14.37 16.62 -4.08
CA LEU A 4 -12.98 16.46 -3.67
C LEU A 4 -12.83 15.16 -2.88
N SER A 5 -11.73 14.45 -3.12
CA SER A 5 -11.41 13.19 -2.45
C SER A 5 -9.88 12.99 -2.38
N GLY A 6 -9.43 11.73 -2.27
CA GLY A 6 -8.04 11.32 -2.11
C GLY A 6 -7.51 11.49 -0.69
N ALA A 7 -6.25 11.09 -0.47
CA ALA A 7 -5.57 11.26 0.81
C ALA A 7 -5.49 12.76 1.16
N GLY A 8 -6.34 13.20 2.09
CA GLY A 8 -6.46 14.59 2.52
C GLY A 8 -7.67 15.37 1.97
N GLY A 9 -8.46 14.79 1.06
CA GLY A 9 -9.75 15.36 0.62
C GLY A 9 -9.64 16.66 -0.20
N ASN A 10 -8.50 16.91 -0.84
CA ASN A 10 -8.22 18.15 -1.56
C ASN A 10 -8.05 17.95 -3.07
N TRP A 11 -8.24 16.74 -3.59
CA TRP A 11 -8.00 16.42 -4.99
C TRP A 11 -9.33 16.36 -5.75
N PRO A 12 -9.44 17.03 -6.91
CA PRO A 12 -10.56 16.86 -7.81
C PRO A 12 -10.72 15.39 -8.18
N VAL A 13 -11.93 14.85 -8.00
CA VAL A 13 -12.27 13.49 -8.38
C VAL A 13 -12.29 13.38 -9.91
N ILE A 14 -11.53 12.42 -10.45
CA ILE A 14 -11.62 11.99 -11.84
C ILE A 14 -11.89 10.48 -11.82
N ASP A 15 -13.09 10.07 -12.23
CA ASP A 15 -13.52 8.66 -12.33
C ASP A 15 -13.34 7.83 -11.03
N GLU A 16 -13.37 8.46 -9.85
CA GLU A 16 -13.22 7.75 -8.58
C GLU A 16 -14.48 6.93 -8.26
N ILE A 17 -14.26 5.65 -7.97
CA ILE A 17 -15.30 4.73 -7.56
C ILE A 17 -15.33 4.69 -6.04
N ALA A 18 -16.51 4.88 -5.45
CA ALA A 18 -16.69 4.71 -4.01
C ALA A 18 -16.55 3.22 -3.65
N ASP A 19 -15.48 2.88 -2.94
CA ASP A 19 -15.19 1.54 -2.46
C ASP A 19 -15.04 1.54 -0.93
N ALA A 20 -15.80 0.69 -0.26
CA ALA A 20 -15.77 0.53 1.20
C ALA A 20 -14.43 -0.03 1.71
N ASN A 21 -13.61 -0.60 0.83
CA ASN A 21 -12.27 -1.09 1.14
C ASN A 21 -11.22 0.02 1.15
N VAL A 22 -11.53 1.22 0.62
CA VAL A 22 -10.64 2.38 0.70
C VAL A 22 -10.61 2.91 2.12
N VAL A 23 -9.41 2.97 2.71
CA VAL A 23 -9.21 3.44 4.09
C VAL A 23 -8.40 4.72 4.13
N LYS A 24 -8.75 5.59 5.08
CA LYS A 24 -7.97 6.79 5.38
C LYS A 24 -6.79 6.42 6.29
N GLN A 25 -5.61 6.94 5.99
CA GLN A 25 -4.46 6.83 6.89
C GLN A 25 -4.73 7.49 8.24
N GLN A 26 -4.27 6.85 9.33
CA GLN A 26 -4.53 7.31 10.70
C GLN A 26 -3.71 8.54 11.12
N ASP A 27 -2.50 8.73 10.58
CA ASP A 27 -1.60 9.85 10.92
C ASP A 27 -0.76 10.31 9.72
N LEU A 28 0.22 11.19 9.95
CA LEU A 28 1.07 11.79 8.91
C LEU A 28 2.09 10.83 8.27
N VAL A 29 2.39 9.69 8.89
CA VAL A 29 3.46 8.76 8.47
C VAL A 29 2.97 7.34 8.20
N SER A 30 1.67 7.09 8.34
CA SER A 30 1.03 5.77 8.20
C SER A 30 0.48 5.47 6.81
N CYS A 31 0.95 6.14 5.75
CA CYS A 31 0.45 5.90 4.39
C CYS A 31 0.72 4.45 3.91
N GLY A 32 1.91 3.91 4.18
CA GLY A 32 2.26 2.52 3.84
C GLY A 32 1.41 1.50 4.62
N ILE A 33 1.07 1.81 5.86
CA ILE A 33 0.24 0.97 6.73
C ILE A 33 -1.21 0.96 6.22
N ALA A 34 -1.75 2.13 5.85
CA ALA A 34 -3.07 2.24 5.22
C ALA A 34 -3.14 1.47 3.89
N GLY A 35 -2.08 1.59 3.06
CA GLY A 35 -1.93 0.78 1.85
C GLY A 35 -1.92 -0.71 2.14
N GLY A 36 -1.20 -1.15 3.17
CA GLY A 36 -1.16 -2.54 3.62
C GLY A 36 -2.54 -3.09 4.00
N GLU A 37 -3.35 -2.32 4.73
CA GLU A 37 -4.73 -2.71 5.07
C GLU A 37 -5.57 -2.90 3.80
N MET A 38 -5.49 -1.98 2.83
CA MET A 38 -6.24 -2.10 1.57
C MET A 38 -5.79 -3.32 0.74
N LEU A 39 -4.49 -3.62 0.70
CA LEU A 39 -3.94 -4.79 0.00
C LEU A 39 -4.38 -6.11 0.63
N LEU A 40 -4.53 -6.18 1.95
CA LEU A 40 -5.08 -7.36 2.64
C LEU A 40 -6.58 -7.52 2.37
N LYS A 41 -7.34 -6.42 2.36
CA LYS A 41 -8.77 -6.45 2.00
C LYS A 41 -9.03 -6.90 0.56
N ASP A 42 -8.18 -6.49 -0.38
CA ASP A 42 -8.22 -6.99 -1.77
C ASP A 42 -8.00 -8.51 -1.85
N ARG A 43 -7.31 -9.08 -0.87
CA ARG A 43 -7.13 -10.53 -0.69
C ARG A 43 -8.17 -11.17 0.23
N GLU A 44 -9.26 -10.48 0.53
CA GLU A 44 -10.34 -10.94 1.41
C GLU A 44 -9.90 -11.20 2.87
N ILE A 45 -8.80 -10.57 3.31
CA ILE A 45 -8.30 -10.61 4.69
C ILE A 45 -8.74 -9.34 5.41
N TYR A 46 -9.88 -9.41 6.11
CA TYR A 46 -10.54 -8.26 6.72
C TYR A 46 -10.28 -8.07 8.21
N ASP A 47 -9.65 -9.04 8.87
CA ASP A 47 -9.38 -9.05 10.32
C ASP A 47 -8.09 -8.31 10.70
N VAL A 48 -7.32 -7.85 9.71
CA VAL A 48 -6.10 -7.07 9.88
C VAL A 48 -6.35 -5.60 9.53
N ASN A 49 -6.08 -4.70 10.47
CA ASN A 49 -6.25 -3.26 10.31
C ASN A 49 -4.93 -2.50 10.49
N GLN A 50 -4.96 -1.19 10.20
CA GLN A 50 -3.80 -0.31 10.36
C GLN A 50 -3.09 -0.42 11.73
N SER A 51 -3.82 -0.60 12.83
CA SER A 51 -3.22 -0.69 14.17
C SER A 51 -2.45 -2.00 14.38
N LEU A 52 -2.94 -3.11 13.83
CA LEU A 52 -2.24 -4.39 13.86
C LEU A 52 -0.98 -4.36 13.00
N ILE A 53 -1.08 -3.80 11.78
CA ILE A 53 0.08 -3.62 10.90
C ILE A 53 1.12 -2.72 11.57
N ALA A 54 0.70 -1.58 12.14
CA ALA A 54 1.60 -0.66 12.84
C ALA A 54 2.31 -1.32 14.04
N THR A 55 1.63 -2.25 14.73
CA THR A 55 2.23 -2.99 15.86
C THR A 55 3.31 -3.95 15.37
N GLU A 56 3.11 -4.60 14.22
CA GLU A 56 4.07 -5.52 13.60
C GLU A 56 5.27 -4.77 12.97
N THR A 57 5.02 -3.63 12.33
CA THR A 57 6.02 -2.97 11.48
C THR A 57 6.64 -1.69 12.05
N GLY A 58 5.96 -1.04 12.99
CA GLY A 58 6.20 0.37 13.32
C GLY A 58 5.71 1.35 12.23
N ALA A 59 5.79 2.64 12.54
CA ALA A 59 5.44 3.76 11.64
C ALA A 59 6.51 4.88 11.73
N PRO A 60 7.12 5.34 10.62
CA PRO A 60 6.90 4.92 9.24
C PRO A 60 7.42 3.50 8.95
N VAL A 61 6.87 2.87 7.92
CA VAL A 61 7.22 1.50 7.50
C VAL A 61 8.02 1.52 6.18
N SER A 62 9.03 0.64 6.04
CA SER A 62 9.73 0.42 4.77
C SER A 62 8.99 -0.61 3.90
N ALA A 63 9.26 -0.62 2.59
CA ALA A 63 8.61 -1.57 1.68
C ALA A 63 8.93 -3.03 2.04
N GLU A 64 10.17 -3.32 2.42
CA GLU A 64 10.64 -4.65 2.83
C GLU A 64 9.91 -5.13 4.09
N VAL A 65 9.83 -4.27 5.12
CA VAL A 65 9.16 -4.59 6.38
C VAL A 65 7.67 -4.79 6.17
N LEU A 66 7.04 -3.93 5.36
CA LEU A 66 5.63 -4.07 5.03
C LEU A 66 5.35 -5.39 4.30
N ALA A 67 6.14 -5.74 3.29
CA ALA A 67 5.96 -7.00 2.56
C ALA A 67 6.11 -8.22 3.47
N ALA A 68 7.07 -8.21 4.39
CA ALA A 68 7.22 -9.26 5.38
C ALA A 68 5.98 -9.40 6.28
N ALA A 69 5.44 -8.29 6.78
CA ALA A 69 4.21 -8.29 7.58
C ALA A 69 2.99 -8.77 6.78
N LEU A 70 2.84 -8.33 5.52
CA LEU A 70 1.75 -8.79 4.66
C LEU A 70 1.80 -10.30 4.40
N ASN A 71 3.00 -10.87 4.24
CA ASN A 71 3.17 -12.32 4.14
C ASN A 71 2.86 -13.06 5.44
N HIS A 72 3.12 -12.43 6.59
CA HIS A 72 2.75 -13.01 7.88
C HIS A 72 1.22 -13.04 8.06
N PHE A 73 0.52 -11.97 7.66
CA PHE A 73 -0.93 -11.90 7.73
C PHE A 73 -1.65 -12.75 6.68
N ASP A 74 -1.09 -12.90 5.48
CA ASP A 74 -1.64 -13.77 4.43
C ASP A 74 -1.22 -15.24 4.62
N SER A 75 -1.93 -15.92 5.51
CA SER A 75 -1.70 -17.34 5.81
C SER A 75 -1.99 -18.32 4.65
N SER A 76 -2.63 -17.87 3.57
CA SER A 76 -2.93 -18.73 2.42
C SER A 76 -1.67 -19.21 1.70
N GLY A 77 -0.60 -18.39 1.73
CA GLY A 77 0.65 -18.64 1.01
C GLY A 77 0.50 -18.71 -0.52
N ALA A 78 -0.67 -18.41 -1.07
CA ALA A 78 -0.94 -18.52 -2.51
C ALA A 78 -0.15 -17.50 -3.33
N ARG A 79 0.20 -16.36 -2.72
CA ARG A 79 0.95 -15.26 -3.34
C ARG A 79 1.87 -14.62 -2.31
N VAL A 80 3.14 -14.39 -2.68
CA VAL A 80 4.14 -13.76 -1.81
C VAL A 80 4.29 -12.29 -2.17
N TRP A 81 4.22 -11.43 -1.18
CA TRP A 81 4.57 -10.02 -1.29
C TRP A 81 6.08 -9.87 -1.28
N LEU A 82 6.61 -9.14 -2.26
CA LEU A 82 8.02 -8.76 -2.32
C LEU A 82 8.11 -7.25 -2.12
N GLY A 83 8.93 -6.85 -1.16
CA GLY A 83 9.18 -5.45 -0.85
C GLY A 83 10.65 -5.12 -1.07
N GLY A 84 10.90 -3.87 -1.42
CA GLY A 84 12.24 -3.30 -1.52
C GLY A 84 12.59 -2.82 -2.92
N THR A 85 13.90 -2.66 -3.15
CA THR A 85 14.40 -2.12 -4.42
C THR A 85 14.54 -3.22 -5.48
N LEU A 86 14.11 -2.92 -6.69
CA LEU A 86 14.33 -3.78 -7.85
C LEU A 86 15.68 -3.44 -8.47
N SER A 87 16.63 -4.37 -8.41
CA SER A 87 17.91 -4.26 -9.12
C SER A 87 17.83 -5.03 -10.44
N ILE A 88 18.03 -4.34 -11.56
CA ILE A 88 18.05 -4.93 -12.90
C ILE A 88 19.52 -4.92 -13.39
N PRO A 89 20.21 -6.08 -13.44
CA PRO A 89 21.62 -6.13 -13.84
C PRO A 89 21.84 -5.53 -15.24
N GLY A 90 22.76 -4.57 -15.33
CA GLY A 90 23.11 -3.92 -16.59
C GLY A 90 22.21 -2.75 -16.99
N ALA A 91 21.11 -2.50 -16.28
CA ALA A 91 20.27 -1.33 -16.51
C ALA A 91 20.90 -0.08 -15.89
N THR A 92 20.99 0.97 -16.70
CA THR A 92 21.32 2.33 -16.27
C THR A 92 20.09 3.00 -15.64
N GLU A 93 20.29 4.04 -14.81
CA GLU A 93 19.17 4.81 -14.24
C GLU A 93 18.21 5.33 -15.32
N SER A 94 18.73 5.70 -16.49
CA SER A 94 17.94 6.13 -17.64
C SER A 94 17.05 5.05 -18.25
N GLU A 95 17.40 3.77 -18.13
CA GLU A 95 16.60 2.65 -18.67
C GLU A 95 15.51 2.21 -17.69
N ILE A 96 15.69 2.46 -16.39
CA ILE A 96 14.72 2.11 -15.33
C ILE A 96 13.52 3.08 -15.33
N ILE A 97 13.70 4.32 -15.81
CA ILE A 97 12.68 5.38 -15.74
C ILE A 97 11.67 5.32 -16.92
N VAL A 98 11.90 4.54 -17.99
CA VAL A 98 11.05 4.51 -19.20
C VAL A 98 9.93 3.46 -19.13
N LEU A 99 9.36 3.20 -17.96
CA LEU A 99 8.17 2.35 -17.80
C LEU A 99 6.96 3.19 -17.36
N THR A 100 6.60 4.19 -18.15
CA THR A 100 5.26 4.81 -18.11
C THR A 100 4.90 5.28 -19.52
N ASP A 101 4.09 4.50 -20.21
CA ASP A 101 3.25 4.97 -21.32
C ASP A 101 1.95 5.54 -20.74
#